data_AF-A0AAU1APG8-F1
#
_entry.id   AF-A0AAU1APG8-F1
#
_cell.length_a   1.000
_cell.length_b   1.000
_cell.length_c   1.000
_cell.angle_alpha   90.00
_cell.angle_beta   90.00
_cell.angle_gamma   90.00
#
_symmetry.space_group_name_H-M   'P 1'
#
loop_
_entity.id
_entity.type
_entity.pdbx_description
1 polymer ?
#
loop_
_entity_poly.entity_id
_entity_poly.type
_entity_poly.pdbx_seq_one_letter_code
_entity_poly.pdbx_strand_id
1 'polypeptide(L)'
;MKRGQADVDLAAQGRIFGEGTFRVGKEIKPGTYVTTDVDGCYWERQNASGDTIDNYFTNSARRVQVTIRASDYAFSSQNCGEWRPAR
;
A
#
# COMPACT_ATOMS: atom_id res chain seq x y z
N MET A 1 -3.21 -21.57 11.88
CA MET A 1 -1.90 -21.33 12.50
C MET A 1 -0.82 -20.93 11.49
N LYS A 2 -0.51 -21.73 10.46
CA LYS A 2 0.51 -21.37 9.43
C LYS A 2 0.27 -20.03 8.70
N ARG A 3 -0.99 -19.68 8.42
CA ARG A 3 -1.35 -18.41 7.75
C ARG A 3 -1.08 -17.17 8.62
N GLY A 4 -1.22 -17.30 9.95
CA GLY A 4 -0.94 -16.20 10.86
C GLY A 4 0.55 -15.87 10.94
N GLN A 5 1.42 -16.88 10.98
CA GLN A 5 2.86 -16.65 10.98
C GLN A 5 3.34 -16.01 9.67
N ALA A 6 2.86 -16.48 8.53
CA ALA A 6 3.22 -15.90 7.24
C ALA A 6 2.83 -14.42 7.12
N ASP A 7 1.65 -14.04 7.63
CA ASP A 7 1.22 -12.64 7.63
C ASP A 7 2.07 -11.79 8.59
N VAL A 8 2.45 -12.32 9.76
CA VAL A 8 3.38 -11.65 10.69
C VAL A 8 4.73 -11.40 10.01
N ASP A 9 5.27 -12.40 9.32
CA ASP A 9 6.54 -12.27 8.62
C ASP A 9 6.46 -11.23 7.48
N LEU A 10 5.34 -11.19 6.74
CA LEU A 10 5.13 -10.20 5.70
C LEU A 10 4.97 -8.78 6.27
N ALA A 11 4.26 -8.61 7.38
CA ALA A 11 4.15 -7.33 8.08
C ALA A 11 5.53 -6.85 8.56
N ALA A 12 6.31 -7.74 9.18
CA ALA A 12 7.69 -7.45 9.61
C ALA A 12 8.62 -7.06 8.44
N GLN A 13 8.32 -7.51 7.22
CA GLN A 13 9.06 -7.15 6.01
C GLN A 13 8.55 -5.85 5.35
N GLY A 14 7.50 -5.21 5.86
CA GLY A 14 6.87 -4.05 5.20
C GLY A 14 6.09 -4.43 3.94
N ARG A 15 5.58 -5.66 3.88
CA ARG A 15 4.77 -6.19 2.77
C ARG A 15 3.29 -6.31 3.13
N ILE A 16 2.94 -6.14 4.40
CA ILE A 16 1.58 -5.89 4.85
C ILE A 16 1.64 -4.60 5.66
N PHE A 17 0.82 -3.63 5.30
CA PHE A 17 0.79 -2.32 5.94
C PHE A 17 -0.61 -1.72 5.84
N GLY A 18 -0.96 -0.89 6.82
CA GLY A 18 -2.25 -0.19 6.86
C GLY A 18 -2.20 1.15 6.14
N GLU A 19 -3.06 2.05 6.60
CA GLU A 19 -3.12 3.43 6.16
C GLU A 19 -1.98 4.27 6.75
N GLY A 20 -1.71 5.41 6.12
CA GLY A 20 -0.62 6.32 6.47
C GLY A 20 0.37 6.53 5.32
N THR A 21 1.43 7.29 5.61
CA THR A 21 2.51 7.61 4.68
C THR A 21 3.76 6.82 5.03
N PHE A 22 4.29 6.06 4.08
CA PHE A 22 5.43 5.17 4.27
C PHE A 22 6.54 5.43 3.25
N ARG A 23 7.79 5.43 3.70
CA ARG A 23 8.98 5.43 2.85
C ARG A 23 9.16 4.11 2.13
N VAL A 24 9.10 4.16 0.82
CA VAL A 24 9.32 2.99 -0.03
C VAL A 24 10.79 2.58 0.04
N GLY A 25 11.04 1.27 0.18
CA GLY A 25 12.36 0.69 0.37
C GLY A 25 12.87 0.71 1.82
N LYS A 26 12.30 1.54 2.70
CA LYS A 26 12.65 1.62 4.12
C LYS A 26 11.58 1.01 5.03
N GLU A 27 10.36 1.51 4.96
CA GLU A 27 9.24 1.10 5.82
C GLU A 27 8.36 0.06 5.12
N ILE A 28 8.14 0.23 3.81
CA ILE A 28 7.42 -0.73 2.97
C ILE A 28 8.28 -1.14 1.77
N LYS A 29 8.05 -2.35 1.24
CA LYS A 29 8.78 -2.83 0.05
C LYS A 29 8.09 -2.42 -1.24
N PRO A 30 8.84 -2.17 -2.33
CA PRO A 30 8.23 -2.06 -3.65
C PRO A 30 7.53 -3.38 -4.02
N GLY A 31 6.46 -3.28 -4.80
CA GLY A 31 5.64 -4.42 -5.17
C GLY A 31 4.25 -4.02 -5.64
N THR A 32 3.48 -5.01 -6.06
CA THR A 32 2.06 -4.83 -6.36
C THR A 32 1.26 -5.22 -5.13
N TYR A 33 0.39 -4.32 -4.70
CA TYR A 33 -0.41 -4.45 -3.49
C TYR A 33 -1.90 -4.35 -3.80
N VAL A 34 -2.70 -4.96 -2.94
CA VAL A 34 -4.15 -5.03 -3.04
C VAL A 34 -4.75 -4.66 -1.69
N THR A 35 -5.80 -3.86 -1.75
CA THR A 35 -6.81 -3.75 -0.70
C THR A 35 -8.18 -4.14 -1.26
N THR A 36 -9.10 -4.55 -0.40
CA THR A 36 -10.42 -5.07 -0.76
C THR A 36 -11.52 -4.43 0.07
N ASP A 37 -12.71 -4.37 -0.51
CA ASP A 37 -13.93 -3.86 0.15
C ASP A 37 -13.73 -2.48 0.79
N VAL A 38 -13.26 -1.52 -0.01
CA VAL A 38 -12.96 -0.15 0.43
C VAL A 38 -14.13 0.80 0.18
N ASP A 39 -14.20 1.85 1.01
CA ASP A 39 -15.12 2.98 0.91
C ASP A 39 -14.34 4.27 1.14
N GLY A 40 -14.36 5.20 0.18
CA GLY A 40 -13.63 6.47 0.24
C GLY A 40 -12.10 6.37 0.22
N CYS A 41 -11.54 5.32 -0.40
CA CYS A 41 -10.09 5.07 -0.43
C CYS A 41 -9.35 6.06 -1.34
N TYR A 42 -8.46 6.86 -0.75
CA TYR A 42 -7.47 7.66 -1.45
C TYR A 42 -6.09 7.01 -1.33
N TRP A 43 -5.37 6.89 -2.44
CA TRP A 43 -3.96 6.51 -2.42
C TRP A 43 -3.16 7.41 -3.34
N GLU A 44 -1.88 7.58 -3.02
CA GLU A 44 -0.93 8.25 -3.89
C GLU A 44 0.49 7.69 -3.75
N ARG A 45 1.23 7.77 -4.86
CA ARG A 45 2.67 7.55 -4.95
C ARG A 45 3.34 8.91 -5.05
N GLN A 46 4.39 9.14 -4.27
CA GLN A 46 5.07 10.44 -4.19
C GLN A 46 6.53 10.34 -4.61
N ASN A 47 7.05 11.41 -5.20
CA ASN A 47 8.47 11.58 -5.49
C ASN A 47 9.24 12.11 -4.26
N ALA A 48 10.55 12.32 -4.39
CA ALA A 48 11.40 12.76 -3.27
C ALA A 48 11.12 14.20 -2.78
N SER A 49 10.45 15.01 -3.59
CA SER A 49 10.00 16.36 -3.23
C SER A 49 8.63 16.35 -2.53
N GLY A 50 7.97 15.19 -2.45
CA GLY A 50 6.61 15.05 -1.95
C GLY A 50 5.53 15.28 -3.00
N ASP A 51 5.89 15.51 -4.27
CA ASP A 51 4.89 15.67 -5.33
C ASP A 51 4.27 14.32 -5.70
N THR A 52 2.99 14.35 -6.01
CA THR A 52 2.24 13.18 -6.49
C THR A 52 2.76 12.72 -7.86
N ILE A 53 3.21 11.48 -7.94
CA ILE A 53 3.52 10.76 -9.18
C ILE A 53 2.23 10.22 -9.81
N ASP A 54 1.37 9.63 -8.98
CA ASP A 54 0.12 8.99 -9.38
C ASP A 54 -0.80 8.89 -8.16
N ASN A 55 -2.09 9.09 -8.36
CA ASN A 55 -3.09 8.98 -7.29
C ASN A 55 -4.44 8.53 -7.84
N TYR A 56 -5.29 8.07 -6.93
CA TYR A 56 -6.69 7.88 -7.25
C TYR A 56 -7.56 7.94 -6.01
N PHE A 57 -8.75 8.52 -6.16
CA PHE A 57 -9.81 8.47 -5.16
C PHE A 57 -10.91 7.52 -5.60
N THR A 58 -11.16 6.48 -4.81
CA THR A 58 -12.18 5.47 -5.06
C THR A 58 -13.34 5.67 -4.10
N ASN A 59 -14.51 6.03 -4.62
CA ASN A 59 -15.73 6.13 -3.80
C ASN A 59 -16.04 4.80 -3.11
N SER A 60 -16.11 3.69 -3.86
CA SER A 60 -16.18 2.35 -3.30
C SER A 60 -15.69 1.32 -4.31
N ALA A 61 -15.05 0.24 -3.84
CA ALA A 61 -14.61 -0.85 -4.70
C ALA A 61 -14.41 -2.16 -3.92
N ARG A 62 -14.71 -3.28 -4.59
CA ARG A 62 -14.38 -4.62 -4.07
C ARG A 62 -12.88 -4.88 -4.03
N ARG A 63 -12.12 -4.23 -4.90
CA ARG A 63 -10.68 -4.44 -5.03
C ARG A 63 -10.03 -3.19 -5.62
N VAL A 64 -8.98 -2.71 -4.96
CA VAL A 64 -8.06 -1.71 -5.51
C VAL A 64 -6.68 -2.35 -5.57
N GLN A 65 -5.96 -2.15 -6.66
CA GLN A 65 -4.61 -2.68 -6.86
C GLN A 65 -3.67 -1.57 -7.30
N VAL A 66 -2.51 -1.47 -6.65
CA VAL A 66 -1.50 -0.45 -6.93
C VAL A 66 -0.14 -1.12 -7.08
N THR A 67 0.67 -0.66 -8.03
CA THR A 67 2.09 -1.04 -8.11
C THR A 67 2.94 0.09 -7.57
N ILE A 68 3.55 -0.15 -6.40
CA ILE A 68 4.52 0.74 -5.75
C ILE A 68 5.89 0.39 -6.32
N ARG A 69 6.49 1.33 -7.05
CA ARG A 69 7.78 1.13 -7.73
C ARG A 69 8.93 1.38 -6.77
N ALA A 70 10.07 0.73 -7.03
CA ALA A 70 11.29 0.96 -6.24
C ALA A 70 11.81 2.41 -6.36
N SER A 71 11.42 3.14 -7.39
CA SER A 71 11.75 4.55 -7.60
C SER A 71 10.86 5.52 -6.84
N ASP A 72 9.74 5.04 -6.29
CA ASP A 72 8.86 5.89 -5.49
C ASP A 72 9.56 6.25 -4.19
N TYR A 73 9.29 7.45 -3.68
CA TYR A 73 9.89 7.88 -2.43
C TYR A 73 8.98 7.54 -1.25
N ALA A 74 7.69 7.79 -1.40
CA ALA A 74 6.68 7.47 -0.43
C ALA A 74 5.40 6.95 -1.09
N PHE A 75 4.65 6.14 -0.33
CA PHE A 75 3.28 5.77 -0.62
C PHE A 75 2.41 6.24 0.54
N SER A 76 1.33 6.93 0.21
CA SER A 76 0.34 7.39 1.19
C SER A 76 -1.01 6.79 0.86
N SER A 77 -1.75 6.35 1.87
CA SER A 77 -3.14 5.93 1.70
C SER A 77 -4.01 6.28 2.90
N GLN A 78 -5.28 6.57 2.64
CA GLN A 78 -6.28 6.95 3.62
C GLN A 78 -7.62 6.29 3.27
N ASN A 79 -8.32 5.74 4.27
CA ASN A 79 -9.56 4.98 4.13
C ASN A 79 -9.46 3.78 3.17
N CYS A 80 -8.24 3.24 2.99
CA CYS A 80 -7.97 2.10 2.13
C CYS A 80 -7.83 0.80 2.91
N GLY A 81 -7.78 0.84 4.25
CA GLY A 81 -7.53 -0.34 5.07
C GLY A 81 -6.13 -0.94 4.87
N GLU A 82 -6.04 -2.27 4.97
CA GLU A 82 -4.79 -3.01 4.89
C GLU A 82 -4.42 -3.35 3.44
N TRP A 83 -3.19 -3.00 3.06
CA TRP A 83 -2.56 -3.41 1.81
C TRP A 83 -1.80 -4.70 2.00
N ARG A 84 -2.03 -5.67 1.10
CA ARG A 84 -1.33 -6.95 1.05
C ARG A 84 -0.71 -7.19 -0.33
N PRO A 85 0.35 -8.00 -0.47
CA PRO A 85 0.92 -8.29 -1.78
C PRO A 85 -0.13 -8.96 -2.65
N ALA A 86 -0.20 -8.57 -3.92
CA ALA A 86 -0.96 -9.32 -4.91
C ALA A 86 -0.43 -10.76 -4.93
N ARG A 87 -1.35 -11.72 -4.77
CA ARG A 87 -1.05 -13.15 -4.92
C ARG A 87 -0.97 -13.53 -6.39
#